data_AF-A0A2A5YMM8-F1
#
_entry.id   AF-A0A2A5YMM8-F1
#
_cell.length_a   1.000
_cell.length_b   1.000
_cell.length_c   1.000
_cell.angle_alpha   90.00
_cell.angle_beta   90.00
_cell.angle_gamma   90.00
#
_symmetry.space_group_name_H-M   'P 1'
#
loop_
_entity.id
_entity.type
_entity.pdbx_description
1 polymer ?
#
loop_
_entity_poly.entity_id
_entity_poly.type
_entity_poly.pdbx_seq_one_letter_code
_entity_poly.pdbx_strand_id
1 'polypeptide(L)' 'MAERIIEITYEPFGAGFDVKVIPPVEGEELDAEFPTHKRARGWASGLRMTRGWRIVDRTGVGVDVK' A
#
# COMPACT_ATOMS: atom_id res chain seq x y z
N MET A 1 -11.87 3.61 17.03
CA MET A 1 -11.71 2.83 15.78
C MET A 1 -10.33 3.14 15.24
N ALA A 2 -9.53 2.14 14.86
CA ALA A 2 -8.21 2.40 14.27
C ALA A 2 -8.39 3.13 12.93
N GLU A 3 -7.58 4.16 12.68
CA GLU A 3 -7.59 4.87 11.40
C GLU A 3 -7.21 3.89 10.28
N ARG A 4 -7.98 3.90 9.18
CA ARG A 4 -7.69 3.07 8.02
C ARG A 4 -6.70 3.78 7.11
N ILE A 5 -5.66 3.04 6.70
CA ILE A 5 -4.58 3.52 5.84
C ILE A 5 -4.46 2.67 4.58
N ILE A 6 -3.85 3.24 3.56
CA ILE A 6 -3.39 2.56 2.35
C ILE A 6 -1.88 2.43 2.49
N GLU A 7 -1.39 1.23 2.75
CA GLU A 7 0.03 0.93 2.92
C GLU A 7 0.65 0.56 1.58
N ILE A 8 1.80 1.13 1.24
CA ILE A 8 2.64 0.71 0.11
C ILE A 8 3.92 0.08 0.68
N THR A 9 4.25 -1.13 0.26
CA THR A 9 5.49 -1.83 0.65
C THR A 9 6.30 -2.25 -0.58
N TYR A 10 7.59 -2.49 -0.40
CA TYR A 10 8.45 -3.06 -1.44
C TYR A 10 8.78 -4.50 -1.04
N GLU A 11 8.46 -5.45 -1.92
CA GLU A 11 8.70 -6.87 -1.76
C GLU A 11 9.78 -7.31 -2.76
N PRO A 12 11.07 -7.36 -2.36
CA PRO A 12 12.19 -7.61 -3.27
C PRO A 12 12.18 -8.99 -3.93
N PHE A 13 11.46 -9.94 -3.35
CA PHE A 13 11.29 -11.30 -3.87
C PHE A 13 9.91 -11.53 -4.52
N GLY A 14 9.04 -10.52 -4.55
CA GLY A 14 7.69 -10.56 -5.11
C GLY A 14 7.57 -9.79 -6.44
N ALA A 15 6.39 -9.26 -6.74
CA ALA A 15 6.11 -8.48 -7.96
C ALA A 15 6.68 -7.04 -7.94
N GLY A 16 7.42 -6.66 -6.91
CA GLY A 16 7.98 -5.33 -6.73
C GLY A 16 7.30 -4.59 -5.58
N PHE A 17 6.16 -3.96 -5.83
CA PHE A 17 5.48 -3.09 -4.85
C PHE A 17 4.08 -3.58 -4.55
N ASP A 18 3.79 -3.83 -3.28
CA ASP A 18 2.46 -4.20 -2.79
C ASP A 18 1.74 -2.96 -2.25
N VAL A 19 0.43 -2.88 -2.50
CA VAL A 19 -0.46 -1.88 -1.91
C VAL A 19 -1.63 -2.57 -1.25
N LYS A 20 -1.90 -2.27 0.02
CA LYS A 20 -3.01 -2.86 0.79
C LYS A 20 -3.68 -1.89 1.73
N VAL A 21 -4.92 -2.18 2.10
CA VAL A 21 -5.70 -1.39 3.06
C VAL A 21 -5.66 -2.02 4.44
N ILE A 22 -5.32 -1.22 5.46
CA ILE A 22 -5.19 -1.69 6.86
C ILE A 22 -6.03 -0.79 7.78
N PRO A 23 -6.98 -1.33 8.57
CA PRO A 23 -7.45 -2.73 8.52
C PRO A 23 -8.23 -3.01 7.22
N PRO A 24 -8.29 -4.28 6.77
CA PRO A 24 -9.04 -4.65 5.57
C PRO A 24 -10.51 -4.23 5.65
N VAL A 25 -11.15 -4.13 4.50
CA VAL A 25 -12.59 -3.87 4.37
C VAL A 25 -13.26 -5.19 4.08
N GLU A 26 -14.19 -5.60 4.94
CA GLU A 26 -14.90 -6.86 4.75
C GLU A 26 -15.71 -6.83 3.44
N GLY A 27 -15.51 -7.84 2.60
CA GLY A 27 -16.18 -7.94 1.30
C GLY A 27 -15.58 -7.09 0.17
N GLU A 28 -14.46 -6.42 0.38
CA GLU A 28 -13.74 -5.69 -0.68
C GLU A 28 -12.28 -6.13 -0.81
N GLU A 29 -11.88 -6.53 -2.03
CA GLU A 29 -10.49 -6.79 -2.40
C GLU A 29 -9.81 -5.47 -2.76
N LEU A 30 -9.21 -4.82 -1.75
CA LEU A 30 -8.52 -3.54 -1.86
C LEU A 30 -7.01 -3.70 -1.65
N ASP A 31 -6.45 -4.64 -2.39
CA ASP A 31 -5.03 -4.92 -2.48
C ASP A 31 -4.61 -5.08 -3.95
N ALA A 32 -3.38 -4.71 -4.27
CA ALA A 32 -2.83 -4.80 -5.61
C ALA A 32 -1.31 -4.74 -5.63
N GLU A 33 -0.72 -5.55 -6.51
CA GLU A 33 0.72 -5.60 -6.75
C GLU A 33 1.11 -4.82 -8.02
N PHE A 34 2.27 -4.16 -7.98
CA PHE A 34 2.76 -3.35 -9.09
C PHE A 34 4.28 -3.50 -9.31
N PRO A 35 4.75 -3.51 -10.57
CA PRO A 35 6.17 -3.63 -10.88
C PRO A 35 7.00 -2.39 -10.56
N THR A 36 6.35 -1.25 -10.31
CA THR A 36 7.05 0.02 -10.03
C THR A 36 6.34 0.82 -8.95
N HIS A 37 7.13 1.53 -8.15
CA HIS A 37 6.64 2.42 -7.11
C HIS A 37 5.63 3.44 -7.63
N LYS A 38 5.93 4.03 -8.80
CA LYS A 38 5.06 5.02 -9.44
C LYS A 38 3.66 4.47 -9.71
N ARG A 39 3.54 3.20 -10.15
CA ARG A 39 2.24 2.57 -10.40
C ARG A 39 1.50 2.30 -9.09
N ALA A 40 2.18 1.74 -8.10
CA ALA A 40 1.63 1.54 -6.76
C ALA A 40 1.11 2.87 -6.15
N ARG A 41 1.92 3.92 -6.21
CA ARG A 41 1.56 5.26 -5.72
C ARG A 41 0.38 5.86 -6.48
N GLY A 42 0.30 5.64 -7.79
CA GLY A 42 -0.82 6.07 -8.62
C GLY A 42 -2.13 5.41 -8.20
N TRP A 43 -2.12 4.09 -8.05
CA TRP A 43 -3.29 3.34 -7.60
C TRP A 43 -3.72 3.72 -6.17
N ALA A 44 -2.77 3.79 -5.24
CA ALA A 44 -3.03 4.25 -3.87
C ALA A 44 -3.63 5.66 -3.84
N SER A 45 -3.18 6.56 -4.72
CA SER A 45 -3.73 7.92 -4.83
C SER A 45 -5.18 7.90 -5.31
N GLY A 46 -5.53 7.02 -6.26
CA GLY A 46 -6.91 6.80 -6.69
C GLY A 46 -7.80 6.36 -5.53
N LEU A 47 -7.35 5.36 -4.74
CA LEU A 47 -8.07 4.94 -3.53
C LEU A 47 -8.23 6.06 -2.50
N ARG A 48 -7.18 6.87 -2.28
CA ARG A 48 -7.28 8.03 -1.38
C ARG A 48 -8.32 9.03 -1.86
N MET A 49 -8.44 9.27 -3.17
CA MET A 49 -9.44 10.20 -3.70
C MET A 49 -10.87 9.70 -3.50
N THR A 50 -11.10 8.39 -3.56
CA THR A 50 -12.44 7.81 -3.41
C THR A 50 -12.82 7.52 -1.96
N ARG A 51 -11.84 7.18 -1.11
CA ARG A 51 -12.08 6.74 0.28
C ARG A 51 -11.61 7.72 1.35
N GLY A 52 -10.73 8.66 1.02
CA GLY A 52 -10.16 9.64 1.95
C GLY A 52 -9.06 9.11 2.87
N TRP A 53 -8.67 7.84 2.76
CA TRP A 53 -7.67 7.23 3.64
C TRP A 53 -6.26 7.74 3.38
N ARG A 54 -5.47 7.83 4.45
CA ARG A 54 -4.08 8.25 4.37
C ARG A 54 -3.23 7.17 3.70
N ILE A 55 -2.29 7.61 2.85
CA ILE A 55 -1.30 6.72 2.25
C ILE A 55 -0.05 6.71 3.14
N VAL A 56 0.44 5.52 3.46
CA VAL A 56 1.66 5.28 4.24
C VAL A 56 2.62 4.48 3.37
N ASP A 57 3.74 5.09 3.01
CA ASP A 57 4.75 4.47 2.17
C ASP A 57 5.87 3.89 3.04
N ARG A 58 6.03 2.57 3.00
CA ARG A 58 7.02 1.82 3.79
C ARG A 58 8.12 1.20 2.95
N THR A 59 8.23 1.59 1.68
CA THR A 59 9.24 1.04 0.75
C THR A 59 10.68 1.26 1.21
N GLY A 60 10.92 2.29 2.03
CA GLY A 60 12.24 2.60 2.60
C GLY A 60 12.55 1.99 3.98
N VAL A 61 11.65 1.20 4.58
CA VAL A 61 11.80 0.72 5.98
C VAL A 61 12.46 -0.68 6.05
N GLY A 62 13.17 -1.07 4.99
CA GLY A 62 13.65 -2.44 4.76
C GLY A 62 15.15 -2.70 4.91
N VAL A 63 15.91 -1.87 5.61
CA VAL A 63 17.33 -2.15 5.96
C VAL A 63 17.68 -1.63 7.36
N ASP A 64 17.08 -2.20 8.41
CA ASP A 64 17.71 -2.21 9.73
C ASP A 64 18.03 -3.67 10.06
N VAL A 65 19.16 -4.14 9.51
CA VAL A 65 19.81 -5.36 9.97
C VAL A 65 20.69 -4.90 11.13
N LYS A 66 20.21 -5.11 12.35
CA LYS A 66 21.01 -4.91 13.56
C LYS A 66 21.99 -6.06 13.76
#